data_AF-A0A9E1IG37-F1
#
_entry.id   AF-A0A9E1IG37-F1
#
_cell.length_a   1.000
_cell.length_b   1.000
_cell.length_c   1.000
_cell.angle_alpha   90.00
_cell.angle_beta   90.00
_cell.angle_gamma   90.00
#
_symmetry.space_group_name_H-M   'P 1'
#
loop_
_entity.id
_entity.type
_entity.pdbx_description
1 polymer ?
#
loop_
_entity_poly.entity_id
_entity_poly.type
_entity_poly.pdbx_seq_one_letter_code
_entity_poly.pdbx_strand_id
1 'polypeptide(L)'
;IMQNIIGVFRWRSVVRSRGGFYRDMAKALRELGEAGVPAGAPWAALAADALAQTVLTCHSTRLPREQHVMFELAHLMAEVETSVALCHKAARLADDDERAGLLLPAARLVAGAAAREVAVRGLEILVGSGRYDDEKLDEYRQLCAFSEILATSQGRLDDMAKVTQAIVGE
;
A
#
# COMPACT_ATOMS: atom_id res chain seq x y z
N ILE A 1 4.84 -21.40 4.16
CA ILE A 1 4.39 -21.42 5.58
C ILE A 1 4.15 -19.99 6.10
N MET A 2 5.11 -19.05 6.00
CA MET A 2 4.94 -17.67 6.53
C MET A 2 3.81 -16.85 5.85
N GLN A 3 3.67 -16.88 4.52
CA GLN A 3 2.58 -16.16 3.82
C GLN A 3 1.19 -16.61 4.29
N ASN A 4 1.01 -17.91 4.56
CA ASN A 4 -0.26 -18.42 5.09
C ASN A 4 -0.54 -17.83 6.48
N ILE A 5 0.47 -17.81 7.35
CA ILE A 5 0.37 -17.23 8.70
C ILE A 5 0.01 -15.75 8.60
N ILE A 6 0.80 -14.95 7.87
CA ILE A 6 0.58 -13.51 7.69
C ILE A 6 -0.82 -13.25 7.14
N GLY A 7 -1.15 -13.89 6.01
CA GLY A 7 -2.42 -13.70 5.31
C GLY A 7 -3.62 -14.01 6.22
N VAL A 8 -3.62 -15.15 6.91
CA VAL A 8 -4.73 -15.55 7.77
C VAL A 8 -4.91 -14.60 8.95
N PHE A 9 -3.83 -14.19 9.62
CA PHE A 9 -3.93 -13.28 10.77
C PHE A 9 -4.40 -11.88 10.33
N ARG A 10 -3.80 -11.32 9.28
CA ARG A 10 -4.16 -9.99 8.77
C ARG A 10 -5.57 -9.95 8.18
N TRP A 11 -5.95 -10.96 7.39
CA TRP A 11 -7.32 -11.09 6.90
C TRP A 11 -8.34 -11.08 8.04
N ARG A 12 -8.12 -11.85 9.11
CA ARG A 12 -9.00 -11.83 10.29
C ARG A 12 -9.05 -10.46 10.96
N SER A 13 -7.91 -9.79 11.14
CA SER A 13 -7.85 -8.44 11.73
C SER A 13 -8.66 -7.44 10.91
N VAL A 14 -8.50 -7.43 9.59
CA VAL A 14 -9.23 -6.55 8.67
C VAL A 14 -10.73 -6.84 8.69
N VAL A 15 -11.14 -8.11 8.57
CA VAL A 15 -12.56 -8.47 8.56
C VAL A 15 -13.24 -8.12 9.88
N ARG A 16 -12.62 -8.46 11.02
CA ARG A 16 -13.18 -8.16 12.36
C ARG A 16 -13.32 -6.66 12.62
N SER A 17 -12.36 -5.87 12.13
CA SER A 17 -12.38 -4.40 12.24
C SER A 17 -13.14 -3.71 11.10
N ARG A 18 -13.75 -4.46 10.17
CA ARG A 18 -14.41 -3.92 8.98
C ARG A 18 -13.51 -2.96 8.19
N GLY A 19 -12.23 -3.28 8.06
CA GLY A 19 -11.22 -2.45 7.40
C GLY A 19 -10.40 -1.57 8.34
N GLY A 20 -10.83 -1.38 9.59
CA GLY A 20 -10.19 -0.49 10.56
C GLY A 20 -8.69 -0.72 10.71
N PHE A 21 -8.24 -1.98 10.70
CA PHE A 21 -6.81 -2.31 10.86
C PHE A 21 -5.88 -1.53 9.91
N TYR A 22 -6.22 -1.39 8.62
CA TYR A 22 -5.43 -0.60 7.67
C TYR A 22 -5.92 0.84 7.53
N ARG A 23 -7.22 1.11 7.70
CA ARG A 23 -7.77 2.47 7.67
C ARG A 23 -7.21 3.36 8.79
N ASP A 24 -6.95 2.77 9.97
CA ASP A 24 -6.32 3.48 11.09
C ASP A 24 -4.85 3.81 10.77
N MET A 25 -4.13 2.90 10.08
CA MET A 25 -2.78 3.20 9.57
C MET A 25 -2.83 4.32 8.53
N ALA A 26 -3.79 4.29 7.60
CA ALA A 26 -3.96 5.34 6.61
C ALA A 26 -4.25 6.70 7.25
N LYS A 27 -5.07 6.73 8.31
CA LYS A 27 -5.32 7.94 9.10
C LYS A 27 -4.03 8.47 9.74
N ALA A 28 -3.27 7.61 10.43
CA ALA A 28 -2.02 8.02 11.06
C ALA A 28 -0.97 8.53 10.05
N LEU A 29 -0.94 7.97 8.84
CA LEU A 29 -0.07 8.43 7.76
C LEU A 29 -0.48 9.79 7.20
N ARG A 30 -1.78 10.09 7.14
CA ARG A 30 -2.26 11.44 6.77
C ARG A 30 -1.84 12.46 7.82
N GLU A 31 -2.05 12.15 9.10
CA GLU A 31 -1.60 12.99 10.22
C GLU A 31 -0.08 13.21 10.17
N LEU A 32 0.71 12.17 9.87
CA LEU A 32 2.15 12.28 9.67
C LEU A 32 2.52 13.21 8.51
N GLY A 33 1.78 13.13 7.40
CA GLY A 33 2.00 13.95 6.21
C GLY A 33 1.69 15.44 6.42
N GLU A 34 0.75 15.75 7.31
CA GLU A 34 0.42 17.13 7.69
C GLU A 34 1.41 17.73 8.70
N ALA A 35 1.99 16.89 9.56
CA ALA A 35 2.85 17.33 10.66
C ALA A 35 4.31 17.57 10.27
N GLY A 36 4.75 17.23 9.06
CA GLY A 36 6.16 17.32 8.68
C GLY A 36 6.44 17.06 7.21
N VAL A 37 7.67 16.62 6.89
CA VAL A 37 8.01 16.23 5.52
C VAL A 37 7.25 14.95 5.16
N PRO A 38 6.39 14.95 4.12
CA PRO A 38 5.43 13.86 3.94
C PRO A 38 6.05 12.48 3.74
N ALA A 39 7.30 12.37 3.29
CA ALA A 39 8.06 11.12 3.17
C ALA A 39 7.31 9.96 2.47
N GLY A 40 6.36 10.24 1.55
CA GLY A 40 5.52 9.23 0.90
C GLY A 40 4.28 8.80 1.68
N ALA A 41 4.05 9.34 2.88
CA ALA A 41 2.93 9.00 3.76
C ALA A 41 1.56 9.15 3.10
N PRO A 42 1.26 10.21 2.30
CA PRO A 42 -0.01 10.27 1.57
C PRO A 42 -0.23 9.10 0.62
N TRP A 43 0.83 8.60 -0.05
CA TRP A 43 0.74 7.47 -0.97
C TRP A 43 0.62 6.14 -0.23
N ALA A 44 1.34 5.97 0.88
CA ALA A 44 1.18 4.80 1.74
C ALA A 44 -0.22 4.76 2.38
N ALA A 45 -0.83 5.91 2.66
CA ALA A 45 -2.22 5.99 3.13
C ALA A 45 -3.20 5.50 2.06
N LEU A 46 -3.01 5.89 0.79
CA LEU A 46 -3.79 5.35 -0.33
C LEU A 46 -3.65 3.83 -0.44
N ALA A 47 -2.42 3.32 -0.33
CA ALA A 47 -2.14 1.88 -0.35
C ALA A 47 -2.87 1.13 0.77
N ALA A 48 -2.84 1.66 1.99
CA ALA A 48 -3.48 1.07 3.15
C ALA A 48 -5.03 1.07 3.04
N ASP A 49 -5.63 2.17 2.58
CA ASP A 49 -7.09 2.21 2.36
C ASP A 49 -7.53 1.27 1.23
N ALA A 50 -6.80 1.26 0.11
CA ALA A 50 -7.07 0.34 -0.99
C ALA A 50 -6.89 -1.12 -0.58
N LEU A 51 -5.92 -1.44 0.28
CA LEU A 51 -5.73 -2.80 0.80
C LEU A 51 -6.89 -3.20 1.72
N ALA A 52 -7.35 -2.30 2.59
CA ALA A 52 -8.53 -2.53 3.41
C ALA A 52 -9.74 -2.90 2.53
N GLN A 53 -9.97 -2.10 1.47
CA GLN A 53 -11.05 -2.32 0.53
C GLN A 53 -10.88 -3.63 -0.26
N THR A 54 -9.66 -3.94 -0.72
CA THR A 54 -9.35 -5.17 -1.48
C THR A 54 -9.63 -6.42 -0.66
N VAL A 55 -9.17 -6.45 0.60
CA VAL A 55 -9.40 -7.58 1.50
C VAL A 55 -10.88 -7.77 1.80
N LEU A 56 -11.62 -6.70 2.06
CA LEU A 56 -13.06 -6.76 2.30
C LEU A 56 -13.84 -7.22 1.06
N THR A 57 -13.45 -6.73 -0.12
CA THR A 57 -14.06 -7.12 -1.40
C THR A 57 -13.82 -8.61 -1.64
N CYS A 58 -12.58 -9.09 -1.55
CA CYS A 58 -12.26 -10.52 -1.67
C CYS A 58 -13.03 -11.37 -0.63
N HIS A 59 -13.16 -10.88 0.60
CA HIS A 59 -13.87 -11.59 1.66
C HIS A 59 -15.35 -11.81 1.33
N SER A 60 -16.02 -10.85 0.69
CA SER A 60 -17.45 -10.90 0.40
C SER A 60 -17.87 -12.12 -0.44
N THR A 61 -16.99 -12.61 -1.33
CA THR A 61 -17.22 -13.80 -2.17
C THR A 61 -16.38 -15.00 -1.73
N ARG A 62 -15.81 -14.94 -0.51
CA ARG A 62 -14.97 -16.00 0.08
C ARG A 62 -13.72 -16.35 -0.74
N LEU A 63 -13.20 -15.41 -1.54
CA LEU A 63 -11.97 -15.61 -2.31
C LEU A 63 -10.75 -16.02 -1.47
N PRO A 64 -10.57 -15.55 -0.22
CA PRO A 64 -9.45 -15.99 0.62
C PRO A 64 -9.44 -17.50 0.97
N ARG A 65 -10.46 -18.27 0.58
CA ARG A 65 -10.42 -19.75 0.65
C ARG A 65 -9.51 -20.35 -0.43
N GLU A 66 -9.31 -19.65 -1.54
CA GLU A 66 -8.35 -20.03 -2.56
C GLU A 66 -6.94 -19.70 -2.06
N GLN A 67 -6.06 -20.70 -2.00
CA GLN A 67 -4.72 -20.52 -1.43
C GLN A 67 -3.90 -19.47 -2.19
N HIS A 68 -4.01 -19.47 -3.52
CA HIS A 68 -3.33 -18.47 -4.36
C HIS A 68 -3.76 -17.05 -3.97
N VAL A 69 -5.08 -16.78 -3.86
CA VAL A 69 -5.57 -15.46 -3.45
C VAL A 69 -5.10 -15.09 -2.05
N MET A 70 -5.10 -16.03 -1.10
CA MET A 70 -4.57 -15.76 0.23
C MET A 70 -3.08 -15.38 0.20
N PHE A 71 -2.29 -15.96 -0.69
CA PHE A 71 -0.87 -15.63 -0.83
C PHE A 71 -0.64 -14.28 -1.50
N GLU A 72 -1.42 -13.94 -2.52
CA GLU A 72 -1.38 -12.60 -3.12
C GLU A 72 -1.77 -11.53 -2.09
N LEU A 73 -2.86 -11.74 -1.34
CA LEU A 73 -3.25 -10.83 -0.26
C LEU A 73 -2.15 -10.72 0.80
N ALA A 74 -1.50 -11.82 1.19
CA ALA A 74 -0.39 -11.79 2.14
C ALA A 74 0.82 -11.01 1.62
N HIS A 75 1.11 -11.07 0.31
CA HIS A 75 2.16 -10.28 -0.31
C HIS A 75 1.82 -8.78 -0.26
N LEU A 76 0.60 -8.41 -0.69
CA LEU A 76 0.14 -7.02 -0.63
C LEU A 76 0.15 -6.45 0.80
N MET A 77 -0.23 -7.25 1.79
CA MET A 77 -0.14 -6.87 3.21
C MET A 77 1.30 -6.55 3.63
N ALA A 78 2.26 -7.37 3.21
CA ALA A 78 3.67 -7.16 3.53
C ALA A 78 4.23 -5.88 2.85
N GLU A 79 3.89 -5.64 1.59
CA GLU A 79 4.30 -4.43 0.86
C GLU A 79 3.74 -3.16 1.52
N VAL A 80 2.44 -3.15 1.86
CA VAL A 80 1.81 -2.01 2.52
C VAL A 80 2.39 -1.76 3.90
N GLU A 81 2.53 -2.79 4.74
CA GLU A 81 3.08 -2.63 6.10
C GLU A 81 4.55 -2.18 6.08
N THR A 82 5.32 -2.65 5.09
CA THR A 82 6.70 -2.20 4.88
C THR A 82 6.75 -0.73 4.46
N SER A 83 5.86 -0.31 3.56
CA SER A 83 5.75 1.08 3.13
C SER A 83 5.38 2.02 4.28
N VAL A 84 4.43 1.60 5.14
CA VAL A 84 4.01 2.34 6.35
C VAL A 84 5.20 2.52 7.29
N ALA A 85 5.93 1.44 7.58
CA ALA A 85 7.08 1.48 8.46
C ALA A 85 8.20 2.39 7.92
N LEU A 86 8.46 2.33 6.61
CA LEU A 86 9.48 3.16 5.98
C LEU A 86 9.09 4.64 5.98
N CYS A 87 7.83 4.98 5.71
CA CYS A 87 7.32 6.35 5.78
C CYS A 87 7.50 6.95 7.18
N HIS A 88 7.13 6.20 8.23
CA HIS A 88 7.36 6.62 9.61
C HIS A 88 8.85 6.81 9.94
N LYS A 89 9.71 5.90 9.48
CA LYS A 89 11.16 5.99 9.69
C LYS A 89 11.74 7.22 8.98
N ALA A 90 11.39 7.43 7.72
CA ALA A 90 11.88 8.54 6.91
C ALA A 90 11.41 9.89 7.48
N ALA A 91 10.16 10.00 7.91
CA ALA A 91 9.65 11.22 8.55
C ALA A 91 10.37 11.55 9.86
N ARG A 92 10.68 10.54 10.70
CA ARG A 92 11.46 10.74 11.95
C ARG A 92 12.90 11.18 11.72
N LEU A 93 13.46 10.85 10.56
CA LEU A 93 14.84 11.15 10.17
C LEU A 93 14.90 12.29 9.17
N ALA A 94 13.80 13.02 8.96
CA ALA A 94 13.75 14.11 7.98
C ALA A 94 14.73 15.24 8.34
N ASP A 95 14.99 15.45 9.64
CA ASP A 95 15.94 16.44 10.16
C ASP A 95 17.39 15.92 10.23
N ASP A 96 17.63 14.65 9.88
CA ASP A 96 18.96 14.05 9.83
C ASP A 96 19.54 14.16 8.41
N ASP A 97 20.38 15.19 8.20
CA ASP A 97 20.90 15.59 6.89
C ASP A 97 21.51 14.43 6.10
N GLU A 98 22.29 13.56 6.75
CA GLU A 98 23.05 12.49 6.08
C GLU A 98 22.14 11.36 5.56
N ARG A 99 21.07 11.01 6.29
CA ARG A 99 20.19 9.88 5.92
C ARG A 99 18.89 10.32 5.25
N ALA A 100 18.47 11.57 5.44
CA ALA A 100 17.25 12.11 4.84
C ALA A 100 17.31 12.08 3.30
N GLY A 101 18.48 12.39 2.72
CA GLY A 101 18.71 12.37 1.28
C GLY A 101 18.41 11.02 0.62
N LEU A 102 18.64 9.91 1.33
CA LEU A 102 18.30 8.56 0.89
C LEU A 102 16.87 8.15 1.26
N LEU A 103 16.50 8.33 2.53
CA LEU A 103 15.29 7.71 3.07
C LEU A 103 14.00 8.38 2.60
N LEU A 104 13.98 9.70 2.40
CA LEU A 104 12.80 10.41 1.93
C LEU A 104 12.38 10.00 0.50
N PRO A 105 13.27 10.00 -0.51
CA PRO A 105 12.91 9.51 -1.84
C PRO A 105 12.66 7.99 -1.85
N ALA A 106 13.41 7.19 -1.08
CA ALA A 106 13.15 5.76 -0.99
C ALA A 106 11.75 5.45 -0.43
N ALA A 107 11.32 6.19 0.61
CA ALA A 107 9.99 6.03 1.19
C ALA A 107 8.88 6.39 0.20
N ARG A 108 9.05 7.45 -0.59
CA ARG A 108 8.12 7.80 -1.69
C ARG A 108 8.06 6.70 -2.75
N LEU A 109 9.21 6.18 -3.20
CA LEU A 109 9.25 5.10 -4.21
C LEU A 109 8.51 3.85 -3.73
N VAL A 110 8.78 3.41 -2.50
CA VAL A 110 8.18 2.23 -1.91
C VAL A 110 6.68 2.44 -1.67
N ALA A 111 6.27 3.59 -1.14
CA ALA A 111 4.86 3.90 -0.92
C ALA A 111 4.05 3.95 -2.23
N GLY A 112 4.59 4.62 -3.26
CA GLY A 112 3.94 4.67 -4.57
C GLY A 112 3.89 3.29 -5.24
N ALA A 113 4.95 2.48 -5.11
CA ALA A 113 4.96 1.11 -5.62
C ALA A 113 3.91 0.24 -4.93
N ALA A 114 3.84 0.26 -3.59
CA ALA A 114 2.86 -0.49 -2.82
C ALA A 114 1.42 -0.09 -3.18
N ALA A 115 1.14 1.22 -3.33
CA ALA A 115 -0.18 1.69 -3.75
C ALA A 115 -0.60 1.10 -5.10
N ARG A 116 0.28 1.18 -6.11
CA ARG A 116 -0.02 0.66 -7.45
C ARG A 116 -0.12 -0.86 -7.47
N GLU A 117 0.74 -1.57 -6.72
CA GLU A 117 0.68 -3.04 -6.64
C GLU A 117 -0.66 -3.49 -6.04
N VAL A 118 -1.12 -2.85 -4.95
CA VAL A 118 -2.43 -3.15 -4.35
C VAL A 118 -3.57 -2.95 -5.35
N ALA A 119 -3.57 -1.83 -6.08
CA ALA A 119 -4.61 -1.56 -7.06
C ALA A 119 -4.60 -2.56 -8.21
N VAL A 120 -3.43 -2.78 -8.84
CA VAL A 120 -3.31 -3.65 -10.01
C VAL A 120 -3.58 -5.11 -9.63
N ARG A 121 -2.90 -5.65 -8.62
CA ARG A 121 -3.10 -7.04 -8.19
C ARG A 121 -4.47 -7.28 -7.59
N GLY A 122 -4.98 -6.32 -6.82
CA GLY A 122 -6.34 -6.39 -6.28
C GLY A 122 -7.36 -6.54 -7.40
N LEU A 123 -7.26 -5.73 -8.46
CA LEU A 123 -8.13 -5.84 -9.62
C LEU A 123 -7.93 -7.16 -10.38
N GLU A 124 -6.69 -7.59 -10.61
CA GLU A 124 -6.40 -8.87 -11.27
C GLU A 124 -7.04 -10.06 -10.54
N ILE A 125 -6.99 -10.07 -9.20
CA ILE A 125 -7.65 -11.10 -8.38
C ILE A 125 -9.16 -11.08 -8.61
N LEU A 126 -9.78 -9.88 -8.59
CA LEU A 126 -11.23 -9.75 -8.72
C LEU A 126 -11.71 -10.13 -10.12
N VAL A 127 -11.07 -9.61 -11.17
CA VAL A 127 -11.37 -9.92 -12.57
C VAL A 127 -11.13 -11.40 -12.85
N GLY A 128 -9.94 -11.91 -12.48
CA GLY A 128 -9.54 -13.30 -12.72
C GLY A 128 -10.41 -14.31 -11.98
N SER A 129 -11.11 -13.91 -10.92
CA SER A 129 -12.04 -14.79 -10.21
C SER A 129 -13.32 -15.09 -10.97
N GLY A 130 -13.74 -14.21 -11.89
CA GLY A 130 -15.05 -14.28 -12.55
C GLY A 130 -16.25 -14.18 -11.60
N ARG A 131 -16.06 -13.70 -10.36
CA ARG A 131 -17.12 -13.61 -9.32
C ARG A 131 -17.81 -12.24 -9.24
N TYR A 132 -17.40 -11.27 -10.07
CA TYR A 132 -17.87 -9.89 -10.05
C TYR A 132 -18.23 -9.44 -11.47
N ASP A 133 -19.30 -8.66 -11.58
CA ASP A 133 -19.68 -7.99 -12.83
C ASP A 133 -18.95 -6.65 -12.99
N ASP A 134 -19.10 -6.04 -14.17
CA ASP A 134 -18.42 -4.78 -14.51
C ASP A 134 -18.81 -3.64 -13.56
N GLU A 135 -20.08 -3.57 -13.14
CA GLU A 135 -20.55 -2.56 -12.18
C GLU A 135 -19.81 -2.67 -10.84
N LYS A 136 -19.65 -3.89 -10.32
CA LYS A 136 -18.94 -4.09 -9.05
C LYS A 136 -17.45 -3.85 -9.17
N LEU A 137 -16.85 -4.13 -10.33
CA LEU A 137 -15.45 -3.82 -10.61
C LEU A 137 -15.21 -2.31 -10.70
N ASP A 138 -16.14 -1.56 -11.30
CA ASP A 138 -16.06 -0.10 -11.37
C ASP A 138 -16.24 0.56 -9.99
N GLU A 139 -17.20 0.07 -9.19
CA GLU A 139 -17.35 0.49 -7.79
C GLU A 139 -16.05 0.25 -6.99
N TYR A 140 -15.44 -0.92 -7.16
CA TYR A 140 -14.16 -1.25 -6.51
C TYR A 140 -13.05 -0.26 -6.92
N ARG A 141 -12.94 0.09 -8.20
CA ARG A 141 -11.93 1.05 -8.68
C ARG A 141 -12.12 2.44 -8.05
N GLN A 142 -13.37 2.88 -7.90
CA GLN A 142 -13.70 4.15 -7.26
C GLN A 142 -13.35 4.13 -5.77
N LEU A 143 -13.76 3.08 -5.05
CA LEU A 143 -13.49 2.94 -3.61
C LEU A 143 -11.99 2.84 -3.28
N CYS A 144 -11.20 2.30 -4.21
CA CYS A 144 -9.74 2.23 -4.07
C CYS A 144 -9.00 3.47 -4.61
N ALA A 145 -9.70 4.51 -5.07
CA ALA A 145 -9.08 5.73 -5.61
C ALA A 145 -8.03 5.43 -6.70
N PHE A 146 -8.40 4.62 -7.70
CA PHE A 146 -7.46 4.12 -8.72
C PHE A 146 -6.70 5.23 -9.45
N SER A 147 -7.37 6.32 -9.80
CA SER A 147 -6.75 7.44 -10.51
C SER A 147 -5.64 8.09 -9.68
N GLU A 148 -5.92 8.32 -8.40
CA GLU A 148 -5.00 8.87 -7.41
C GLU A 148 -3.82 7.93 -7.15
N ILE A 149 -4.09 6.61 -7.07
CA ILE A 149 -3.05 5.59 -6.94
C ILE A 149 -2.13 5.58 -8.17
N LEU A 150 -2.65 5.66 -9.39
CA LEU A 150 -1.82 5.71 -10.60
C LEU A 150 -0.98 6.99 -10.65
N ALA A 151 -1.51 8.10 -10.17
CA ALA A 151 -0.78 9.38 -10.07
C ALA A 151 0.44 9.33 -9.13
N THR A 152 0.53 8.34 -8.22
CA THR A 152 1.75 8.12 -7.39
C THR A 152 2.99 7.75 -8.21
N SER A 153 2.86 7.53 -9.51
CA SER A 153 4.00 7.35 -10.44
C SER A 153 4.70 8.67 -10.77
N GLN A 154 4.05 9.81 -10.54
CA GLN A 154 4.60 11.13 -10.79
C GLN A 154 5.87 11.36 -9.94
N GLY A 155 6.93 11.86 -10.58
CA GLY A 155 8.21 12.14 -9.91
C GLY A 155 9.05 10.90 -9.56
N ARG A 156 8.61 9.69 -9.93
CA ARG A 156 9.33 8.44 -9.62
C ARG A 156 10.77 8.43 -10.17
N LEU A 157 11.00 8.91 -11.39
CA LEU A 157 12.34 8.92 -11.98
C LEU A 157 13.28 9.86 -11.21
N ASP A 158 12.78 11.01 -10.76
CA ASP A 158 13.56 11.95 -9.96
C ASP A 158 13.90 11.36 -8.59
N ASP A 159 12.94 10.68 -7.96
CA ASP A 159 13.21 9.98 -6.69
C ASP A 159 14.19 8.82 -6.87
N MET A 160 14.13 8.08 -7.99
CA MET A 160 15.14 7.07 -8.32
C MET A 160 16.53 7.70 -8.48
N ALA A 161 16.64 8.84 -9.18
CA ALA A 161 17.91 9.55 -9.33
C ALA A 161 18.48 10.01 -7.98
N LYS A 162 17.64 10.53 -7.08
CA LYS A 162 18.07 10.93 -5.73
C LYS A 162 18.56 9.75 -4.89
N VAL A 163 17.87 8.60 -4.96
CA VAL A 163 18.32 7.38 -4.29
C VAL A 163 19.65 6.90 -4.85
N THR A 164 19.81 6.90 -6.18
CA THR A 164 21.08 6.54 -6.82
C THR A 164 22.21 7.47 -6.38
N GLN A 165 21.99 8.78 -6.41
CA GLN A 165 22.96 9.77 -5.94
C GLN A 165 23.37 9.53 -4.48
N ALA A 166 22.39 9.27 -3.59
CA ALA A 166 22.66 9.03 -2.18
C ALA A 166 23.42 7.71 -1.90
N ILE A 167 23.33 6.71 -2.79
CA ILE A 167 24.03 5.42 -2.65
C ILE A 167 25.42 5.45 -3.32
N VAL A 168 25.52 6.06 -4.50
CA VAL A 168 26.72 5.99 -5.35
C VAL A 168 27.65 7.20 -5.12
N GLY A 169 27.13 8.35 -4.71
CA GLY A 169 27.93 9.53 -4.36
C GLY A 169 28.44 10.36 -5.54
N GLU A 170 27.80 10.28 -6.72
CA GLU A 170 28.12 11.12 -7.89
C GLU A 170 27.41 12.49 -7.87
#